data_AF-A0A068VEU4-F1
#
_entry.id   AF-A0A068VEU4-F1
#
_cell.length_a   1.000
_cell.length_b   1.000
_cell.length_c   1.000
_cell.angle_alpha   90.00
_cell.angle_beta   90.00
_cell.angle_gamma   90.00
#
_symmetry.space_group_name_H-M   'P 1'
#
loop_
_entity.id
_entity.type
_entity.pdbx_description
1 polymer ?
#
loop_
_entity_poly.entity_id
_entity_poly.type
_entity_poly.pdbx_seq_one_letter_code
_entity_poly.pdbx_strand_id
1 'polypeptide(L)' 'MASIRRSSFFVPSSDGYARAALCWIGYEPHCTPHWPHTLLWAFAYSLPEWILDAWCLRFCLRIRKRGQLKDSRKKE' A
#
# COMPACT_ATOMS: atom_id res chain seq x y z
N MET A 1 3.59 -10.41 6.85
CA MET A 1 4.13 -9.49 5.83
C MET A 1 3.86 -10.02 4.44
N ALA A 2 3.51 -9.14 3.49
CA ALA A 2 3.48 -9.49 2.08
C ALA A 2 4.91 -9.82 1.63
N SER A 3 5.15 -11.03 1.12
CA SER A 3 6.46 -11.42 0.60
C SER A 3 6.58 -10.90 -0.83
N ILE A 4 6.81 -9.60 -0.96
CA ILE A 4 7.11 -8.97 -2.24
C ILE A 4 8.59 -9.22 -2.50
N ARG A 5 8.91 -10.28 -3.25
CA ARG A 5 10.29 -10.70 -3.55
C ARG A 5 10.82 -10.19 -4.89
N ARG A 6 9.95 -9.74 -5.79
CA ARG A 6 10.33 -9.28 -7.12
C ARG A 6 9.77 -7.90 -7.39
N SER A 7 10.61 -7.02 -7.93
CA SER A 7 10.15 -5.81 -8.59
C SER A 7 9.31 -6.18 -9.82
N SER A 8 8.24 -5.45 -10.05
CA SER A 8 7.37 -5.58 -11.21
C SER A 8 6.90 -4.19 -11.65
N PHE A 9 6.14 -4.12 -12.74
CA PHE A 9 5.66 -2.84 -13.28
C PHE A 9 4.94 -1.98 -12.22
N PHE A 10 4.09 -2.60 -11.39
CA PHE A 10 3.34 -1.92 -10.32
C PHE A 10 4.01 -2.02 -8.94
N VAL A 11 5.15 -2.71 -8.85
CA VAL A 11 5.84 -2.99 -7.60
C VAL A 11 7.28 -2.50 -7.74
N PRO A 12 7.59 -1.29 -7.27
CA PRO A 12 8.95 -0.78 -7.33
C PRO A 12 9.89 -1.66 -6.49
N SER A 13 11.18 -1.67 -6.86
CA SER A 13 12.22 -2.20 -5.98
C SER A 13 12.26 -1.39 -4.68
N SER A 14 12.57 -2.03 -3.56
CA SER A 14 12.62 -1.37 -2.25
C SER A 14 13.61 -0.20 -2.24
N ASP A 15 14.77 -0.38 -2.87
CA ASP A 15 15.82 0.65 -2.96
C ASP A 15 15.37 1.85 -3.82
N GLY A 16 14.82 1.57 -5.00
CA GLY A 16 14.32 2.61 -5.91
C GLY A 16 13.17 3.41 -5.31
N TYR A 17 12.26 2.74 -4.60
CA TYR A 17 11.17 3.41 -3.89
C TYR A 17 11.69 4.29 -2.75
N ALA A 18 12.63 3.78 -1.94
CA ALA A 18 13.21 4.54 -0.84
C ALA A 18 13.92 5.81 -1.32
N ARG A 19 14.74 5.69 -2.37
CA ARG A 19 15.46 6.84 -2.95
C ARG A 19 14.49 7.90 -3.48
N ALA A 20 13.47 7.48 -4.21
CA ALA A 20 12.50 8.41 -4.77
C ALA A 20 11.59 9.02 -3.69
N ALA A 21 11.26 8.27 -2.63
CA ALA A 21 10.53 8.78 -1.47
C ALA A 21 11.33 9.84 -0.70
N LEU A 22 12.64 9.66 -0.53
CA LEU A 22 13.51 10.64 0.11
C LEU A 22 13.55 11.96 -0.68
N CYS A 23 13.57 11.91 -2.00
CA CYS A 23 13.49 13.09 -2.86
C CYS A 23 12.11 13.78 -2.82
N TRP A 24 11.07 13.09 -2.36
CA TRP A 24 9.70 13.60 -2.30
C TRP A 24 9.38 14.34 -0.98
N ILE A 25 10.29 14.27 0.00
CA ILE A 25 10.11 14.95 1.30
C ILE A 25 10.07 16.46 1.07
N GLY A 26 8.94 17.09 1.41
CA GLY A 26 8.73 18.53 1.30
C GLY A 26 8.05 19.00 0.01
N TYR A 27 7.68 18.09 -0.90
CA TYR A 27 6.99 18.46 -2.13
C TYR A 27 5.46 18.42 -2.00
N GLU A 28 4.90 17.26 -1.64
CA GLU A 28 3.45 17.03 -1.61
C GLU A 28 3.10 16.12 -0.42
N PRO A 29 1.93 16.29 0.24
CA PRO A 29 1.49 15.39 1.31
C PRO A 29 1.31 13.94 0.85
N HIS A 30 1.03 13.72 -0.44
CA HIS A 30 0.87 12.40 -1.03
C HIS A 30 2.16 11.95 -1.70
N CYS A 31 2.88 11.04 -1.03
CA CYS A 31 4.11 10.44 -1.54
C CYS A 31 3.77 9.26 -2.46
N THR A 32 3.75 9.51 -3.78
CA THR A 32 3.63 8.46 -4.82
C THR A 32 4.83 8.50 -5.76
N PRO A 33 6.03 8.16 -5.27
CA PRO A 33 7.29 8.36 -5.99
C PRO A 33 7.48 7.36 -7.16
N HIS A 34 6.48 6.52 -7.45
CA HIS A 34 6.48 5.56 -8.55
C HIS A 34 5.38 5.94 -9.56
N TRP A 35 5.76 6.35 -10.76
CA TRP A 35 4.81 6.85 -11.78
C TRP A 35 3.66 5.87 -12.12
N PRO A 36 3.85 4.53 -12.15
CA PRO A 36 2.73 3.58 -12.29
C PRO A 36 1.72 3.63 -11.15
N HIS A 37 2.10 4.08 -9.95
CA HIS A 37 1.15 4.34 -8.87
C HIS A 37 0.33 5.61 -9.13
N THR A 38 0.86 6.60 -9.84
CA THR A 38 0.08 7.77 -10.26
C THR A 38 -1.11 7.37 -11.12
N LEU A 39 -0.97 6.37 -12.01
CA LEU A 39 -2.08 5.83 -12.80
C LEU A 39 -3.12 5.11 -11.93
N LEU A 40 -2.66 4.31 -10.97
CA LEU A 40 -3.55 3.66 -10.00
C LEU A 40 -4.31 4.68 -9.14
N TRP A 41 -3.64 5.75 -8.73
CA TRP A 41 -4.24 6.85 -7.98
C TRP A 41 -5.19 7.67 -8.85
N ALA A 42 -4.88 7.93 -10.11
CA ALA A 42 -5.81 8.60 -11.03
C ALA A 42 -7.12 7.79 -11.20
N PHE A 43 -7.00 6.46 -11.30
CA PHE A 43 -8.18 5.59 -11.29
C PHE A 43 -8.90 5.63 -9.94
N ALA A 44 -8.17 5.66 -8.82
CA ALA A 44 -8.76 5.78 -7.50
C ALA A 44 -9.51 7.11 -7.32
N TYR A 45 -8.97 8.24 -7.78
CA TYR A 45 -9.62 9.55 -7.75
C TYR A 45 -10.89 9.62 -8.59
N SER A 46 -11.08 8.73 -9.58
CA SER A 46 -12.35 8.62 -10.30
C SER A 46 -13.48 8.03 -9.44
N LEU A 47 -13.13 7.35 -8.34
CA LEU A 47 -14.07 6.79 -7.38
C LEU A 47 -14.30 7.80 -6.24
N PRO A 48 -15.54 7.90 -5.72
CA PRO A 48 -15.81 8.67 -4.51
C PRO A 48 -14.94 8.24 -3.32
N GLU A 49 -14.45 9.20 -2.54
CA GLU A 49 -13.53 8.98 -1.41
C GLU A 49 -14.06 7.94 -0.41
N TRP A 50 -15.37 7.97 -0.11
CA TRP A 50 -16.00 7.04 0.83
C TRP A 50 -15.87 5.57 0.43
N ILE A 51 -15.75 5.27 -0.88
CA ILE A 51 -15.54 3.91 -1.38
C ILE A 51 -14.12 3.46 -1.06
N LEU A 52 -13.13 4.32 -1.32
CA LEU A 52 -11.73 4.05 -1.04
C LEU A 52 -11.51 3.86 0.46
N ASP A 53 -12.08 4.72 1.29
CA ASP A 53 -11.98 4.65 2.74
C ASP A 53 -12.61 3.37 3.30
N ALA A 54 -13.83 3.05 2.86
CA ALA A 54 -14.49 1.80 3.25
C ALA A 54 -13.70 0.57 2.80
N TRP A 55 -13.09 0.62 1.62
CA TRP A 55 -12.25 -0.46 1.11
C TRP A 55 -10.97 -0.63 1.93
N CYS A 56 -10.25 0.47 2.17
CA CYS A 56 -9.04 0.51 3.02
C CYS A 56 -9.34 -0.04 4.42
N LEU A 57 -10.42 0.42 5.06
CA LEU A 57 -10.83 -0.05 6.38
C LEU A 57 -11.09 -1.56 6.38
N ARG A 58 -11.90 -2.06 5.43
CA ARG A 58 -12.21 -3.49 5.30
C ARG A 58 -10.95 -4.33 5.05
N PHE A 59 -10.04 -3.82 4.23
CA PHE A 59 -8.76 -4.48 3.94
C PHE A 59 -7.90 -4.59 5.20
N CYS A 60 -7.72 -3.49 5.94
CA CYS A 60 -6.98 -3.46 7.20
C CYS A 60 -7.59 -4.40 8.26
N LEU A 61 -8.92 -4.40 8.41
CA LEU A 61 -9.63 -5.31 9.32
C LEU A 61 -9.40 -6.78 8.94
N ARG A 62 -9.41 -7.12 7.65
CA ARG A 62 -9.13 -8.48 7.17
C ARG A 62 -7.69 -8.90 7.47
N ILE A 63 -6.71 -8.02 7.28
CA ILE A 63 -5.31 -8.29 7.64
C ILE A 63 -5.19 -8.55 9.15
N ARG A 64 -5.78 -7.67 9.97
CA ARG A 64 -5.79 -7.82 11.43
C ARG A 64 -6.39 -9.16 11.84
N LYS A 65 -7.57 -9.52 11.31
CA LYS A 65 -8.23 -10.80 11.59
C LYS A 65 -7.33 -11.99 11.24
N ARG A 66 -6.65 -11.96 10.09
CA ARG A 66 -5.68 -13.00 9.70
C ARG A 66 -4.47 -13.07 10.64
N GLY A 67 -4.00 -11.93 11.16
CA GLY A 67 -2.95 -11.87 12.17
C GLY A 67 -3.38 -12.52 13.49
N GLN A 68 -4.54 -12.10 14.01
CA GLN A 68 -5.12 -12.66 15.25
C GLN A 68 -5.31 -14.18 15.15
N LEU A 69 -5.82 -14.69 14.02
CA LEU A 69 -5.94 -16.13 13.79
C LEU A 69 -4.59 -16.88 13.78
N LYS A 70 -3.52 -16.25 13.29
CA LYS A 70 -2.16 -16.83 13.35
C LYS A 70 -1.63 -16.87 14.78
N ASP A 71 -1.92 -15.84 15.58
CA ASP A 71 -1.48 -15.76 16.97
C ASP A 71 -2.25 -16.73 17.86
N SER A 72 -3.56 -16.92 17.64
CA SER A 72 -4.36 -17.93 18.33
C SER A 72 -3.84 -19.35 18.10
N ARG A 73 -3.47 -19.70 16.86
CA ARG A 73 -2.90 -21.02 16.52
C ARG A 73 -1.49 -21.28 17.06
N LYS A 74 -0.80 -20.27 17.59
CA LYS A 74 0.51 -20.42 18.24
C LYS A 74 0.39 -20.64 19.75
N LYS A 75 -0.78 -20.35 20.33
CA LYS A 75 -1.06 -20.50 21.76
C LYS A 75 -1.69 -21.85 22.10
N GLU A 76 -2.20 -22.55 21.10
CA GLU A 76 -2.50 -23.99 21.12
C GLU A 76 -1.23 -24.77 20.78
#